data_AF-A0A395JML5-F1
#
_entry.id   AF-A0A395JML5-F1
#
_cell.length_a   1.000
_cell.length_b   1.000
_cell.length_c   1.000
_cell.angle_alpha   90.00
_cell.angle_beta   90.00
_cell.angle_gamma   90.00
#
_symmetry.space_group_name_H-M   'P 1'
#
loop_
_entity.id
_entity.type
_entity.pdbx_description
1 polymer ?
#
loop_
_entity_poly.entity_id
_entity_poly.type
_entity_poly.pdbx_seq_one_letter_code
_entity_poly.pdbx_strand_id
1 'polypeptide(L)'
;MSALDYIKWVGQDKTETFQDGPLKIEHTYRISAVDRSGPDTVVHTIKVTNTCCNKTKLKDVMVLVDLDVSGTSWDAHLCDIYGRRVSREDEYLKFGEIEPDGIRTKTYRWTAASVTEGERLDVKFNLIPSYQVVYDRTNAFSHSCPVSFHSAMI
;
A
#
# COMPACT_ATOMS: atom_id res chain seq x y z
N MET A 1 12.49 -27.05 -20.88
CA MET A 1 11.73 -25.80 -20.72
C MET A 1 12.68 -24.65 -20.96
N SER A 2 12.43 -23.82 -21.98
CA SER A 2 13.31 -22.73 -22.39
C SER A 2 13.00 -21.46 -21.58
N ALA A 3 14.00 -20.60 -21.38
CA ALA A 3 13.93 -19.34 -20.63
C ALA A 3 12.88 -18.32 -21.12
N LEU A 4 12.11 -18.64 -22.17
CA LEU A 4 11.11 -17.77 -22.79
C LEU A 4 9.78 -17.72 -22.02
N ASP A 5 9.47 -18.71 -21.19
CA ASP A 5 8.26 -18.68 -20.35
C ASP A 5 8.44 -17.86 -19.05
N TYR A 6 9.69 -17.66 -18.61
CA TYR A 6 10.01 -16.91 -17.38
C TYR A 6 9.73 -15.39 -17.54
N ILE A 7 9.89 -14.87 -18.76
CA ILE A 7 9.72 -13.44 -19.09
C ILE A 7 8.23 -13.04 -19.19
N LYS A 8 7.31 -14.01 -19.28
CA LYS A 8 5.86 -13.73 -19.42
C LYS A 8 5.20 -13.21 -18.14
N TRP A 9 5.92 -13.19 -17.01
CA TRP A 9 5.43 -12.74 -15.69
C TRP A 9 5.91 -11.34 -15.27
N VAL A 10 6.48 -10.55 -16.20
CA VAL A 10 6.48 -9.08 -16.04
C VAL A 10 5.01 -8.65 -16.02
N GLY A 11 4.49 -8.44 -14.82
CA GLY A 11 3.06 -8.38 -14.56
C GLY A 11 2.40 -7.15 -15.19
N GLN A 12 1.14 -7.31 -15.58
CA GLN A 12 0.25 -6.17 -15.76
C GLN A 12 0.04 -5.47 -14.42
N ASP A 13 -0.22 -4.16 -14.45
CA ASP A 13 -0.62 -3.42 -13.27
C ASP A 13 -1.92 -4.02 -12.72
N LYS A 14 -1.91 -4.42 -11.46
CA LYS A 14 -3.13 -4.75 -10.71
C LYS A 14 -3.48 -3.56 -9.84
N THR A 15 -4.73 -3.09 -9.94
CA THR A 15 -5.26 -2.02 -9.10
C THR A 15 -6.39 -2.55 -8.25
N GLU A 16 -6.27 -2.31 -6.96
CA GLU A 16 -7.26 -2.66 -5.95
C GLU A 16 -7.65 -1.37 -5.20
N THR A 17 -8.90 -1.32 -4.74
CA THR A 17 -9.45 -0.15 -4.07
C THR A 17 -10.14 -0.58 -2.79
N PHE A 18 -9.84 0.15 -1.73
CA PHE A 18 -10.38 -0.04 -0.39
C PHE A 18 -10.91 1.29 0.13
N GLN A 19 -12.01 1.24 0.88
CA GLN A 19 -12.61 2.42 1.53
C GLN A 19 -12.69 2.15 3.03
N ASP A 20 -12.10 3.03 3.82
CA ASP A 20 -12.25 3.07 5.27
C ASP A 20 -12.69 4.46 5.72
N GLY A 21 -13.98 4.57 6.06
CA GLY A 21 -14.62 5.81 6.48
C GLY A 21 -14.41 6.94 5.45
N PRO A 22 -13.80 8.07 5.83
CA PRO A 22 -13.47 9.16 4.91
C PRO A 22 -12.20 8.94 4.07
N LEU A 23 -11.47 7.83 4.26
CA LEU A 23 -10.23 7.56 3.55
C LEU A 23 -10.46 6.50 2.46
N LYS A 24 -10.30 6.89 1.20
CA LYS A 24 -10.19 5.95 0.08
C LYS A 24 -8.73 5.63 -0.17
N ILE A 25 -8.39 4.35 -0.27
CA ILE A 25 -7.07 3.87 -0.63
C ILE A 25 -7.18 3.13 -1.95
N GLU A 26 -6.45 3.59 -2.95
CA GLU A 26 -6.25 2.90 -4.21
C GLU A 26 -4.79 2.46 -4.26
N HIS A 27 -4.55 1.19 -4.54
CA HIS A 27 -3.20 0.70 -4.67
C HIS A 27 -3.01 -0.07 -5.96
N THR A 28 -1.90 0.26 -6.63
CA THR A 28 -1.50 -0.35 -7.89
C THR A 28 -0.15 -1.00 -7.70
N TYR A 29 -0.02 -2.28 -8.06
CA TYR A 29 1.24 -3.00 -7.96
C TYR A 29 1.58 -3.73 -9.25
N ARG A 30 2.89 -3.79 -9.52
CA ARG A 30 3.49 -4.50 -10.64
C ARG A 30 4.62 -5.37 -10.15
N ILE A 31 4.52 -6.67 -10.43
CA ILE A 31 5.60 -7.62 -10.19
C ILE A 31 6.53 -7.56 -11.40
N SER A 32 7.78 -7.18 -11.17
CA SER A 32 8.82 -7.18 -12.19
C SER A 32 9.82 -8.27 -11.80
N ALA A 33 9.75 -9.41 -12.49
CA ALA A 33 10.82 -10.38 -12.45
C ALA A 33 12.03 -9.78 -13.19
N VAL A 34 13.15 -9.60 -12.50
CA VAL A 34 14.40 -9.20 -13.15
C VAL A 34 15.15 -10.50 -13.40
N ASP A 35 15.59 -10.73 -14.63
CA ASP A 35 16.35 -11.94 -14.96
C ASP A 35 17.55 -12.14 -14.00
N ARG A 36 17.95 -13.41 -13.86
CA ARG A 36 19.09 -14.14 -13.20
C ARG A 36 20.25 -13.39 -12.49
N SER A 37 20.22 -12.07 -12.37
CA SER A 37 21.26 -11.20 -11.83
C SER A 37 20.73 -10.07 -10.93
N GLY A 38 19.41 -9.86 -10.83
CA GLY A 38 18.79 -8.85 -9.97
C GLY A 38 17.74 -9.42 -9.02
N PRO A 39 17.45 -8.75 -7.89
CA PRO A 39 16.36 -9.17 -7.01
C PRO A 39 15.02 -8.97 -7.72
N ASP A 40 14.09 -9.91 -7.53
CA ASP A 40 12.71 -9.70 -7.95
C ASP A 40 12.10 -8.55 -7.16
N THR A 41 11.42 -7.64 -7.87
CA THR A 41 10.88 -6.43 -7.26
C THR A 41 9.40 -6.28 -7.56
N VAL A 42 8.64 -5.90 -6.54
CA VAL A 42 7.26 -5.45 -6.71
C VAL A 42 7.24 -3.94 -6.52
N VAL A 43 6.95 -3.20 -7.59
CA VAL A 43 6.72 -1.76 -7.51
C VAL A 43 5.27 -1.55 -7.12
N HIS A 44 5.03 -0.78 -6.06
CA HIS A 44 3.72 -0.58 -5.49
C HIS A 44 3.49 0.90 -5.26
N THR A 45 2.40 1.42 -5.83
CA THR A 45 1.93 2.79 -5.65
C THR A 45 0.67 2.77 -4.82
N ILE A 46 0.67 3.52 -3.71
CA ILE A 46 -0.52 3.76 -2.90
C ILE A 46 -0.93 5.21 -3.06
N LYS A 47 -2.21 5.38 -3.40
CA LYS A 47 -2.90 6.65 -3.47
C LYS A 47 -3.96 6.68 -2.38
N VAL A 48 -3.89 7.68 -1.53
CA VAL A 48 -4.88 7.95 -0.49
C VAL A 48 -5.65 9.21 -0.84
N THR A 49 -6.97 9.16 -0.72
CA THR A 49 -7.87 10.27 -1.01
C THR A 49 -8.78 10.50 0.19
N ASN A 50 -8.86 11.74 0.67
CA ASN A 50 -9.86 12.12 1.67
C ASN A 50 -11.18 12.38 0.94
N THR A 51 -12.16 11.51 1.12
CA THR A 51 -13.48 11.58 0.50
C THR A 51 -14.53 12.23 1.40
N CYS A 52 -14.15 12.88 2.52
CA CYS A 52 -15.13 13.56 3.35
C CYS A 52 -15.61 14.86 2.69
N CYS A 53 -16.86 14.88 2.25
CA CYS A 53 -17.50 15.98 1.52
C CYS A 53 -17.65 17.29 2.33
N ASN A 54 -17.41 17.27 3.64
CA ASN A 54 -17.77 18.37 4.56
C ASN A 54 -16.55 19.18 5.05
N LYS A 55 -15.58 19.43 4.17
CA LYS A 55 -14.39 20.25 4.46
C LYS A 55 -13.57 19.79 5.69
N THR A 56 -13.68 18.52 6.07
CA THR A 56 -12.97 17.95 7.22
C THR A 56 -11.65 17.36 6.75
N LYS A 57 -10.53 17.82 7.33
CA LYS A 57 -9.20 17.32 6.98
C LYS A 57 -8.82 16.10 7.80
N LEU A 58 -7.97 15.26 7.23
CA LEU A 58 -7.36 14.11 7.91
C LEU A 58 -5.93 14.47 8.32
N LYS A 59 -5.58 14.17 9.57
CA LYS A 59 -4.21 14.32 10.10
C LYS A 59 -3.57 12.98 10.37
N ASP A 60 -2.24 13.01 10.40
CA ASP A 60 -1.38 11.86 10.72
C ASP A 60 -1.77 10.62 9.90
N VAL A 61 -2.12 10.83 8.62
CA VAL A 61 -2.52 9.74 7.75
C VAL A 61 -1.32 8.85 7.50
N MET A 62 -1.46 7.59 7.87
CA MET A 62 -0.46 6.54 7.70
C MET A 62 -1.13 5.28 7.17
N VAL A 63 -0.40 4.52 6.35
CA VAL A 63 -0.85 3.20 5.90
C VAL A 63 0.26 2.22 6.19
N LEU A 64 0.00 1.24 7.04
CA LEU A 64 0.85 0.06 7.15
C LEU A 64 0.60 -0.79 5.92
N VAL A 65 1.69 -1.15 5.25
CA VAL A 65 1.67 -2.10 4.14
C VAL A 65 2.33 -3.36 4.64
N ASP A 66 1.52 -4.38 4.83
CA ASP A 66 2.00 -5.71 5.15
C ASP A 66 1.93 -6.59 3.90
N LEU A 67 3.00 -7.33 3.66
CA LEU A 67 3.10 -8.26 2.54
C LEU A 67 2.91 -9.66 3.12
N ASP A 68 1.73 -10.22 2.89
CA ASP A 68 1.44 -11.60 3.23
C ASP A 68 1.97 -12.51 2.11
N VAL A 69 2.97 -13.29 2.48
CA VAL A 69 3.67 -14.23 1.63
C VAL A 69 3.43 -15.64 2.14
N SER A 70 2.17 -16.04 2.06
CA SER A 70 1.77 -17.41 2.33
C SER A 70 2.47 -18.37 1.34
N GLY A 71 3.23 -19.34 1.86
CA GLY A 71 3.74 -20.46 1.07
C GLY A 71 5.02 -20.20 0.26
N THR A 72 5.77 -19.13 0.53
CA THR A 72 7.04 -18.84 -0.15
C THR A 72 8.18 -18.63 0.87
N SER A 73 9.40 -19.08 0.53
CA SER A 73 10.58 -19.04 1.41
C SER A 73 11.44 -17.78 1.26
N TRP A 74 10.85 -16.66 0.85
CA TRP A 74 11.56 -15.42 0.59
C TRP A 74 11.43 -14.41 1.72
N ASP A 75 12.58 -13.90 2.15
CA ASP A 75 12.63 -12.71 2.98
C ASP A 75 12.42 -11.49 2.08
N ALA A 76 11.27 -10.81 2.21
CA ALA A 76 10.98 -9.58 1.50
C ALA A 76 11.21 -8.37 2.40
N HIS A 77 11.71 -7.28 1.82
CA HIS A 77 11.87 -6.01 2.54
C HIS A 77 11.23 -4.86 1.78
N LEU A 78 10.59 -3.97 2.53
CA LEU A 78 10.09 -2.71 2.01
C LEU A 78 11.25 -1.75 1.77
N CYS A 79 11.31 -1.19 0.57
CA CYS A 79 12.30 -0.22 0.14
C CYS A 79 11.60 1.03 -0.39
N ASP A 80 12.24 2.19 -0.26
CA ASP A 80 11.81 3.38 -0.98
C ASP A 80 12.04 3.23 -2.49
N ILE A 81 11.62 4.22 -3.27
CA ILE A 81 11.74 4.18 -4.73
C ILE A 81 13.21 4.13 -5.23
N TYR A 82 14.16 4.51 -4.37
CA TYR A 82 15.59 4.47 -4.64
C TYR A 82 16.24 3.15 -4.20
N GLY A 83 15.46 2.20 -3.67
CA GLY A 83 15.94 0.89 -3.23
C GLY A 83 16.55 0.89 -1.83
N ARG A 84 16.39 1.97 -1.05
CA ARG A 84 16.86 2.00 0.34
C ARG A 84 15.82 1.32 1.23
N ARG A 85 16.28 0.37 2.05
CA ARG A 85 15.43 -0.35 2.99
C ARG A 85 14.77 0.62 3.95
N VAL A 86 13.45 0.52 4.07
CA VAL A 86 12.65 1.20 5.09
C VAL A 86 12.87 0.44 6.41
N SER A 87 13.11 1.17 7.50
CA SER A 87 13.21 0.58 8.83
C SER A 87 11.94 -0.22 9.14
N ARG A 88 12.05 -1.34 9.87
CA ARG A 88 10.88 -2.11 10.35
C ARG A 88 9.94 -1.24 11.19
N GLU A 89 10.48 -0.24 11.88
CA GLU A 89 9.70 0.74 12.66
C GLU A 89 8.99 1.79 11.78
N ASP A 90 9.34 1.87 10.49
CA ASP A 90 8.82 2.81 9.50
C ASP A 90 8.00 2.10 8.39
N GLU A 91 7.57 0.86 8.58
CA GLU A 91 6.68 0.14 7.62
C GLU A 91 5.34 0.88 7.38
N TYR A 92 5.04 1.85 8.24
CA TYR A 92 4.01 2.86 8.00
C TYR A 92 4.44 3.91 6.97
N LEU A 93 3.76 3.92 5.84
CA LEU A 93 3.87 4.99 4.87
C LEU A 93 3.13 6.24 5.37
N LYS A 94 3.90 7.25 5.80
CA LYS A 94 3.37 8.51 6.35
C LYS A 94 2.91 9.47 5.24
N PHE A 95 1.61 9.65 5.05
CA PHE A 95 1.03 10.60 4.09
C PHE A 95 0.78 11.99 4.69
N GLY A 96 0.78 12.11 6.02
CA GLY A 96 0.66 13.37 6.72
C GLY A 96 -0.76 13.93 6.67
N GLU A 97 -0.88 15.25 6.48
CA GLU A 97 -2.18 15.92 6.40
C GLU A 97 -2.77 15.86 4.98
N ILE A 98 -4.06 15.52 4.91
CA ILE A 98 -4.84 15.43 3.68
C ILE A 98 -6.08 16.32 3.80
N GLU A 99 -6.07 17.40 3.04
CA GLU A 99 -7.21 18.30 2.91
C GLU A 99 -8.45 17.57 2.33
N PRO A 100 -9.66 18.13 2.50
CA PRO A 100 -10.88 17.62 1.88
C PRO A 100 -10.72 17.47 0.37
N ASP A 101 -11.13 16.34 -0.19
CA ASP A 101 -10.92 15.94 -1.59
C ASP A 101 -9.44 15.86 -2.01
N GLY A 102 -8.52 16.03 -1.05
CA GLY A 102 -7.09 15.98 -1.24
C GLY A 102 -6.62 14.57 -1.54
N ILE A 103 -5.62 14.48 -2.41
CA ILE A 103 -5.00 13.23 -2.85
C ILE A 103 -3.51 13.27 -2.48
N ARG A 104 -3.02 12.18 -1.89
CA ARG A 104 -1.58 11.94 -1.71
C ARG A 104 -1.21 10.60 -2.33
N THR A 105 -0.04 10.54 -2.93
CA THR A 105 0.47 9.34 -3.58
C THR A 105 1.88 9.06 -3.09
N LYS A 106 2.17 7.79 -2.82
CA LYS A 106 3.52 7.30 -2.55
C LYS A 106 3.79 6.05 -3.37
N THR A 107 5.01 5.93 -3.84
CA THR A 107 5.50 4.72 -4.52
C THR A 107 6.67 4.16 -3.73
N TYR A 108 6.65 2.85 -3.55
CA TYR A 108 7.68 2.09 -2.87
C TYR A 108 7.91 0.78 -3.62
N ARG A 109 8.87 0.00 -3.14
CA ARG A 109 9.27 -1.26 -3.75
C ARG A 109 9.42 -2.32 -2.69
N TRP A 110 8.77 -3.46 -2.87
CA TRP A 110 9.15 -4.68 -2.16
C TRP A 110 10.26 -5.37 -2.94
N THR A 111 11.32 -5.73 -2.24
CA THR A 111 12.47 -6.42 -2.84
C THR A 111 12.61 -7.78 -2.19
N ALA A 112 12.67 -8.82 -3.02
CA ALA A 112 13.01 -10.17 -2.57
C ALA A 112 14.51 -10.24 -2.21
N ALA A 113 14.85 -10.81 -1.06
CA ALA A 113 16.24 -11.13 -0.73
C ALA A 113 16.77 -12.33 -1.56
N SER A 114 15.89 -13.30 -1.86
CA SER A 114 16.18 -14.44 -2.73
C SER A 114 14.87 -15.07 -3.23
N VAL A 115 14.82 -15.47 -4.51
CA VAL A 115 13.72 -16.25 -5.09
C VAL A 115 14.29 -17.53 -5.67
N THR A 116 13.68 -18.67 -5.37
CA THR A 116 14.09 -19.97 -5.92
C THR A 116 13.52 -20.13 -7.34
N GLU A 117 14.36 -20.58 -8.29
CA GLU A 117 13.96 -20.73 -9.69
C GLU A 117 12.77 -21.69 -9.82
N GLY A 118 11.69 -21.24 -10.48
CA GLY A 118 10.50 -22.04 -10.75
C GLY A 118 9.36 -21.91 -9.75
N GLU A 119 9.53 -21.09 -8.70
CA GLU A 119 8.43 -20.79 -7.77
C GLU A 119 7.52 -19.69 -8.32
N ARG A 120 6.21 -19.88 -8.17
CA ARG A 120 5.21 -18.86 -8.49
C ARG A 120 5.09 -17.89 -7.33
N LEU A 121 5.25 -16.60 -7.62
CA LEU A 121 5.08 -15.55 -6.64
C LEU A 121 3.61 -15.14 -6.53
N ASP A 122 2.89 -15.75 -5.58
CA ASP A 122 1.56 -15.26 -5.18
C ASP A 122 1.74 -14.27 -4.02
N VAL A 123 1.60 -12.98 -4.30
CA VAL A 123 1.67 -11.91 -3.29
C VAL A 123 0.27 -11.44 -2.89
N LYS A 124 0.09 -11.19 -1.60
CA LYS A 124 -1.09 -10.50 -1.08
C LYS A 124 -0.63 -9.32 -0.22
N PHE A 125 -1.30 -8.18 -0.39
CA PHE A 125 -1.01 -6.99 0.40
C PHE A 125 -2.15 -6.74 1.39
N ASN A 126 -1.81 -6.60 2.66
CA ASN A 126 -2.72 -6.12 3.68
C ASN A 126 -2.44 -4.62 3.91
N LEU A 127 -3.45 -3.79 3.71
CA LEU A 127 -3.37 -2.35 3.90
C LEU A 127 -4.15 -1.94 5.14
N ILE A 128 -3.46 -1.41 6.15
CA ILE A 128 -4.08 -1.01 7.41
C ILE A 128 -3.87 0.50 7.59
N PRO A 129 -4.90 1.32 7.30
CA PRO A 129 -4.80 2.76 7.52
C PRO A 129 -4.90 3.15 9.00
N SER A 130 -4.30 4.29 9.32
CA SER A 130 -4.48 5.02 10.57
C SER A 130 -4.53 6.51 10.27
N TYR A 131 -5.48 7.22 10.86
CA TYR A 131 -5.65 8.66 10.66
C TYR A 131 -6.47 9.27 11.79
N GLN A 132 -6.37 10.59 11.93
CA GLN A 132 -7.22 11.39 12.79
C GLN A 132 -8.15 12.25 11.94
N VAL A 133 -9.45 12.24 12.27
CA VAL A 133 -10.42 13.14 11.66
C VAL A 133 -10.48 14.44 12.48
N VAL A 134 -10.19 15.58 11.86
CA VAL A 134 -10.15 16.87 12.56
C VAL A 134 -11.41 17.68 12.27
N TYR A 135 -12.28 17.78 13.26
CA TYR A 135 -13.48 18.61 13.19
C TYR A 135 -13.16 20.04 13.65
N ASP A 136 -13.59 21.04 12.88
CA ASP A 136 -13.65 22.41 13.39
C ASP A 136 -14.73 22.48 14.47
N ARG A 137 -14.37 23.03 15.64
CA ARG A 137 -15.27 23.15 16.80
C ARG A 137 -16.57 23.89 16.46
N THR A 138 -16.54 24.79 15.49
CA THR A 138 -17.73 25.53 15.03
C THR A 138 -18.73 24.68 14.25
N ASN A 139 -18.28 23.54 13.71
CA ASN A 139 -19.04 22.70 12.77
C ASN A 139 -19.11 21.22 13.22
N ALA A 140 -18.67 20.90 14.44
CA ALA A 140 -18.56 19.53 14.94
C ALA A 140 -19.89 18.78 15.09
N PHE A 141 -21.01 19.50 15.25
CA PHE A 141 -22.34 18.91 15.47
C PHE A 141 -23.16 18.71 14.19
N SER A 142 -22.73 19.27 13.05
CA SER A 142 -23.49 19.27 11.79
C SER A 142 -22.98 18.29 10.74
N HIS A 143 -21.88 17.58 11.00
CA HIS A 143 -21.16 16.86 9.95
C HIS A 143 -20.84 15.42 10.35
N SER A 144 -21.58 14.47 9.78
CA SER A 144 -21.18 13.08 9.73
C SER A 144 -20.27 12.87 8.51
N CYS A 145 -18.96 12.72 8.71
CA CYS A 145 -18.18 11.93 7.74
C CYS A 145 -18.68 10.48 7.87
N PRO A 146 -18.81 9.70 6.79
CA PRO A 146 -19.13 8.28 6.91
C PRO A 146 -18.03 7.62 7.73
N VAL A 147 -18.39 7.07 8.89
CA VAL A 147 -17.50 6.27 9.73
C VAL A 147 -17.89 4.83 9.48
N SER A 148 -17.10 4.09 8.70
CA SER A 148 -17.25 2.64 8.64
C SER A 148 -16.44 2.03 9.78
N PHE A 149 -17.10 1.64 10.87
CA PHE A 149 -16.45 0.81 11.87
C PHE A 149 -16.26 -0.60 11.29
N HIS A 150 -15.09 -0.89 10.71
CA HIS A 150 -14.69 -2.29 10.54
C HIS A 150 -14.27 -2.81 11.92
N SER A 151 -15.20 -3.48 12.61
CA SER A 151 -14.81 -4.38 13.70
C SER A 151 -13.98 -5.50 13.09
N ALA A 152 -12.66 -5.39 13.16
CA ALA A 152 -11.80 -6.55 13.06
C ALA A 152 -12.09 -7.41 14.30
N MET A 153 -12.92 -8.43 14.15
CA MET A 153 -12.98 -9.49 15.15
C MET A 153 -11.64 -10.22 15.12
N ILE A 154 -10.98 -10.23 16.28
CA ILE A 154 -9.79 -11.03 16.58
C ILE A 154 -10.17 -12.51 16.59
#